data_AF-A0A246RXS1-F1
#
_entry.id   AF-A0A246RXS1-F1
#
_cell.length_a   1.000
_cell.length_b   1.000
_cell.length_c   1.000
_cell.angle_alpha   90.00
_cell.angle_beta   90.00
_cell.angle_gamma   90.00
#
_symmetry.space_group_name_H-M   'P 1'
#
loop_
_entity.id
_entity.type
_entity.pdbx_description
1 polymer ?
#
loop_
_entity_poly.entity_id
_entity_poly.type
_entity_poly.pdbx_seq_one_letter_code
_entity_poly.pdbx_strand_id
1 'polypeptide(L)'
;MESVETPLGCIKFEAKVSGSTKIKILDLPCTLSNGMTLDRVVTCVLFVEPGVDGAALTFAAHLDNESLSGSPESGECLDCVTWESSNWALSLGTEDGDALSQRLKILDSESDEYPISYSGSGLELRLAGLERGKALSFHFIVAYKRLPDSRECSTWFAVDVPHELANKAMHATSA
;
A
#
# COMPACT_ATOMS: atom_id res chain seq x y z
N MET A 1 4.30 8.00 -12.65
CA MET A 1 4.03 6.56 -12.48
C MET A 1 5.32 5.97 -11.98
N GLU A 2 5.27 5.32 -10.83
CA GLU A 2 6.42 4.65 -10.21
C GLU A 2 6.15 3.14 -10.20
N SER A 3 7.18 2.31 -10.07
CA SER A 3 6.99 0.87 -10.06
C SER A 3 8.04 0.10 -9.25
N VAL A 4 7.68 -1.13 -8.88
CA VAL A 4 8.54 -2.09 -8.17
C VAL A 4 8.53 -3.41 -8.91
N GLU A 5 9.70 -3.82 -9.40
CA GLU A 5 9.89 -5.15 -9.99
C GLU A 5 9.80 -6.23 -8.91
N THR A 6 9.05 -7.28 -9.22
CA THR A 6 8.91 -8.48 -8.38
C THR A 6 9.09 -9.75 -9.22
N PRO A 7 9.34 -10.90 -8.59
CA PRO A 7 9.41 -12.17 -9.30
C PRO A 7 8.12 -12.59 -10.01
N LEU A 8 6.97 -12.00 -9.66
CA LEU A 8 5.66 -12.30 -10.24
C LEU A 8 5.19 -11.25 -11.25
N GLY A 9 5.98 -10.22 -11.53
CA GLY A 9 5.62 -9.09 -12.39
C GLY A 9 5.93 -7.76 -11.73
N CYS A 10 5.52 -6.67 -12.38
CA CYS A 10 5.81 -5.32 -11.92
C CYS A 10 4.61 -4.74 -11.17
N ILE A 11 4.80 -4.28 -9.93
CA ILE A 11 3.77 -3.49 -9.22
C ILE A 11 3.88 -2.05 -9.68
N LYS A 12 2.82 -1.52 -10.29
CA LYS A 12 2.73 -0.12 -10.74
C LYS A 12 1.91 0.71 -9.77
N PHE A 13 2.39 1.92 -9.49
CA PHE A 13 1.74 2.89 -8.61
C PHE A 13 1.27 4.10 -9.40
N GLU A 14 0.00 4.43 -9.25
CA GLU A 14 -0.66 5.53 -9.96
C GLU A 14 -1.50 6.37 -9.00
N ALA A 15 -1.31 7.69 -9.04
CA ALA A 15 -2.05 8.62 -8.22
C ALA A 15 -2.68 9.71 -9.08
N LYS A 16 -3.95 10.01 -8.81
CA LYS A 16 -4.71 11.06 -9.48
C LYS A 16 -5.42 11.91 -8.43
N VAL A 17 -5.11 13.21 -8.44
CA VAL A 17 -5.80 14.22 -7.62
C VAL A 17 -5.70 15.57 -8.34
N SER A 18 -6.68 16.44 -8.14
CA SER A 18 -6.59 17.84 -8.55
C SER A 18 -5.68 18.58 -7.58
N GLY A 19 -4.36 18.54 -7.80
CA GLY A 19 -3.35 19.11 -6.91
C GLY A 19 -1.95 18.66 -7.27
N SER A 20 -1.04 18.71 -6.29
CA SER A 20 0.31 18.17 -6.43
C SER A 20 0.39 16.75 -5.85
N THR A 21 1.22 15.90 -6.47
CA THR A 21 1.52 14.56 -5.99
C THR A 21 3.01 14.30 -6.04
N LYS A 22 3.50 13.49 -5.11
CA LYS A 22 4.86 12.96 -5.12
C LYS A 22 4.86 11.56 -4.55
N ILE A 23 5.42 10.61 -5.29
CA ILE A 23 5.63 9.24 -4.80
C ILE A 23 7.10 9.12 -4.37
N LYS A 24 7.34 8.43 -3.26
CA LYS A 24 8.66 7.97 -2.84
C LYS A 24 8.61 6.47 -2.61
N ILE A 25 9.68 5.79 -3.01
CA ILE A 25 9.86 4.34 -2.82
C ILE A 25 11.12 4.11 -2.00
N LEU A 26 11.05 3.19 -1.04
CA LEU A 26 12.17 2.84 -0.16
C LEU A 26 12.10 1.35 0.20
N ASP A 27 13.26 0.70 0.26
CA ASP A 27 13.38 -0.65 0.82
C ASP A 27 13.29 -0.62 2.36
N LEU A 28 12.45 -1.49 2.92
CA LEU A 28 12.34 -1.74 4.36
C LEU A 28 13.22 -2.93 4.78
N PRO A 29 13.53 -3.06 6.08
CA PRO A 29 14.25 -4.23 6.58
C PRO A 29 13.54 -5.53 6.21
N CYS A 30 14.28 -6.45 5.60
CA CYS A 30 13.76 -7.76 5.17
C CYS A 30 13.73 -8.79 6.30
N THR A 31 13.98 -8.37 7.54
CA THR A 31 13.85 -9.20 8.74
C THR A 31 12.89 -8.51 9.69
N LEU A 32 11.76 -9.16 9.96
CA LEU A 32 10.74 -8.65 10.85
C LEU A 32 11.17 -8.83 12.32
N SER A 33 10.54 -8.10 13.22
CA SER A 33 10.82 -8.15 14.67
C SER A 33 10.63 -9.54 15.28
N ASN A 34 9.74 -10.35 14.69
CA ASN A 34 9.49 -11.72 15.09
C ASN A 34 10.53 -12.72 14.54
N GLY A 35 11.49 -12.28 13.71
CA GLY A 35 12.52 -13.12 13.08
C GLY A 35 12.15 -13.72 11.73
N MET A 36 10.97 -13.43 11.17
CA MET A 36 10.64 -13.79 9.78
C MET A 36 11.54 -13.05 8.80
N THR A 37 11.96 -13.72 7.73
CA THR A 37 12.81 -13.14 6.68
C THR A 37 12.10 -13.15 5.33
N LEU A 38 12.38 -12.11 4.53
CA LEU A 38 11.84 -11.89 3.20
C LEU A 38 12.97 -11.67 2.19
N ASP A 39 12.69 -11.88 0.91
CA ASP A 39 13.64 -11.53 -0.16
C ASP A 39 13.67 -10.01 -0.38
N ARG A 40 12.50 -9.35 -0.28
CA ARG A 40 12.39 -7.89 -0.35
C ARG A 40 11.12 -7.37 0.31
N VAL A 41 11.22 -6.20 0.92
CA VAL A 41 10.08 -5.41 1.41
C VAL A 41 10.26 -3.98 0.93
N VAL A 42 9.26 -3.41 0.27
CA VAL A 42 9.31 -2.08 -0.30
C VAL A 42 8.09 -1.30 0.14
N THR A 43 8.31 -0.11 0.68
CA THR A 43 7.24 0.86 0.92
C THR A 43 7.18 1.89 -0.20
N CYS A 44 5.97 2.17 -0.66
CA CYS A 44 5.64 3.24 -1.57
C CYS A 44 4.77 4.24 -0.80
N VAL A 45 5.23 5.46 -0.62
CA VAL A 45 4.48 6.52 0.06
C VAL A 45 4.12 7.60 -0.95
N LEU A 46 2.83 7.85 -1.09
CA LEU A 46 2.27 8.96 -1.83
C LEU A 46 2.09 10.15 -0.89
N PHE A 47 2.64 11.29 -1.28
CA PHE A 47 2.35 12.60 -0.70
C PHE A 47 1.43 13.37 -1.66
N VAL A 48 0.38 13.98 -1.14
CA VAL A 48 -0.56 14.79 -1.92
C VAL A 48 -0.82 16.14 -1.24
N GLU A 49 -1.00 17.16 -2.06
CA GLU A 49 -1.52 18.45 -1.62
C GLU A 49 -2.62 18.88 -2.60
N PRO A 50 -3.90 18.80 -2.21
CA PRO A 50 -5.02 19.19 -3.08
C PRO A 50 -4.94 20.67 -3.48
N GLY A 51 -5.15 20.95 -4.75
CA GLY A 51 -5.16 22.31 -5.31
C GLY A 51 -6.52 23.00 -5.22
N VAL A 52 -7.59 22.25 -4.97
CA VAL A 52 -8.98 22.72 -4.87
C VAL A 52 -9.70 22.02 -3.71
N ASP A 53 -10.72 22.67 -3.16
CA ASP A 53 -11.59 22.06 -2.14
C ASP A 53 -12.50 21.01 -2.76
N GLY A 54 -12.77 19.95 -2.01
CA GLY A 54 -13.57 18.83 -2.48
C GLY A 54 -12.86 17.94 -3.49
N ALA A 55 -11.52 18.00 -3.57
CA ALA A 55 -10.77 17.19 -4.52
C ALA A 55 -10.98 15.69 -4.25
N ALA A 56 -11.04 14.92 -5.33
CA ALA A 56 -11.05 13.46 -5.28
C ALA A 56 -9.63 12.92 -5.51
N LEU A 57 -9.24 11.95 -4.69
CA LEU A 57 -8.01 11.19 -4.82
C LEU A 57 -8.33 9.76 -5.25
N THR A 58 -7.58 9.28 -6.24
CA THR A 58 -7.40 7.86 -6.53
C THR A 58 -5.93 7.53 -6.37
N PHE A 59 -5.61 6.51 -5.58
CA PHE A 59 -4.26 5.95 -5.47
C PHE A 59 -4.32 4.43 -5.63
N ALA A 60 -3.76 3.93 -6.74
CA ALA A 60 -3.81 2.52 -7.11
C ALA A 60 -2.42 1.90 -7.09
N ALA A 61 -2.36 0.63 -6.68
CA ALA A 61 -1.22 -0.24 -6.83
C ALA A 61 -1.68 -1.55 -7.48
N HIS A 62 -1.11 -1.89 -8.64
CA HIS A 62 -1.53 -3.07 -9.39
C HIS A 62 -0.34 -3.87 -9.94
N LEU A 63 -0.46 -5.19 -9.92
CA LEU A 63 0.44 -6.14 -10.55
C LEU A 63 0.17 -6.19 -12.06
N ASP A 64 1.19 -5.81 -12.82
CA ASP A 64 1.25 -5.95 -14.28
C ASP A 64 1.59 -7.39 -14.67
N ASN A 65 0.66 -8.31 -14.41
CA ASN A 65 0.72 -9.69 -14.86
C ASN A 65 -0.69 -10.28 -14.98
N GLU A 66 -1.26 -10.26 -16.18
CA GLU A 66 -2.61 -10.74 -16.47
C GLU A 66 -2.80 -12.26 -16.27
N SER A 67 -1.72 -13.03 -16.18
CA SER A 67 -1.79 -14.48 -15.94
C SER A 67 -2.03 -14.85 -14.48
N LEU A 68 -1.90 -13.89 -13.55
CA LEU A 68 -2.11 -14.08 -12.13
C LEU A 68 -3.32 -13.28 -11.66
N SER A 69 -4.09 -13.87 -10.76
CA SER A 69 -5.15 -13.19 -10.03
C SER A 69 -4.92 -13.39 -8.55
N GLY A 70 -4.81 -12.29 -7.82
CA GLY A 70 -4.60 -12.26 -6.39
C GLY A 70 -5.89 -12.54 -5.65
N SER A 71 -5.74 -12.91 -4.38
CA SER A 71 -6.85 -13.11 -3.44
C SER A 71 -6.77 -12.09 -2.31
N PRO A 72 -7.91 -11.56 -1.84
CA PRO A 72 -7.93 -10.70 -0.67
C PRO A 72 -7.57 -11.53 0.58
N GLU A 73 -6.66 -10.99 1.38
CA GLU A 73 -6.17 -11.57 2.63
C GLU A 73 -6.04 -10.44 3.66
N SER A 74 -7.15 -9.77 3.96
CA SER A 74 -7.18 -8.60 4.88
C SER A 74 -7.08 -9.04 6.35
N GLY A 75 -6.75 -8.09 7.24
CA GLY A 75 -6.76 -8.27 8.70
C GLY A 75 -7.13 -6.98 9.43
N GLU A 76 -7.04 -6.98 10.75
CA GLU A 76 -7.24 -5.75 11.54
C GLU A 76 -6.19 -4.70 11.15
N CYS A 77 -6.63 -3.51 10.74
CA CYS A 77 -5.78 -2.41 10.26
C CYS A 77 -5.09 -2.68 8.91
N LEU A 78 -5.39 -3.76 8.20
CA LEU A 78 -4.73 -4.15 6.95
C LEU A 78 -5.72 -4.54 5.86
N ASP A 79 -5.69 -3.81 4.75
CA ASP A 79 -6.24 -4.25 3.48
C ASP A 79 -5.10 -4.81 2.60
N CYS A 80 -5.23 -6.08 2.18
CA CYS A 80 -4.14 -6.80 1.50
C CYS A 80 -4.63 -7.75 0.40
N VAL A 81 -3.87 -7.82 -0.68
CA VAL A 81 -4.02 -8.81 -1.75
C VAL A 81 -2.74 -9.61 -1.89
N THR A 82 -2.87 -10.91 -2.10
CA THR A 82 -1.72 -11.83 -2.23
C THR A 82 -1.76 -12.61 -3.52
N TRP A 83 -0.58 -12.85 -4.08
CA TRP A 83 -0.36 -13.75 -5.20
C TRP A 83 0.66 -14.82 -4.81
N GLU A 84 0.44 -16.02 -5.32
CA GLU A 84 1.39 -17.10 -5.20
C GLU A 84 1.67 -17.74 -6.56
N SER A 85 2.88 -18.24 -6.71
CA SER A 85 3.28 -19.15 -7.79
C SER A 85 3.96 -20.38 -7.16
N SER A 86 4.45 -21.30 -7.98
CA SER A 86 5.16 -22.48 -7.48
C SER A 86 6.35 -22.18 -6.57
N ASN A 87 7.01 -21.03 -6.73
CA ASN A 87 8.26 -20.72 -6.03
C ASN A 87 8.25 -19.36 -5.29
N TRP A 88 7.16 -18.61 -5.34
CA TRP A 88 7.13 -17.24 -4.82
C TRP A 88 5.79 -16.91 -4.19
N ALA A 89 5.83 -16.20 -3.07
CA ALA A 89 4.70 -15.49 -2.49
C ALA A 89 4.95 -13.97 -2.60
N LEU A 90 3.89 -13.23 -2.88
CA LEU A 90 3.87 -11.77 -3.01
C LEU A 90 2.64 -11.23 -2.30
N SER A 91 2.81 -10.21 -1.45
CA SER A 91 1.73 -9.48 -0.81
C SER A 91 1.84 -7.99 -1.16
N LEU A 92 0.69 -7.37 -1.39
CA LEU A 92 0.51 -5.93 -1.50
C LEU A 92 -0.48 -5.51 -0.43
N GLY A 93 -0.09 -4.61 0.48
CA GLY A 93 -0.94 -4.16 1.59
C GLY A 93 -0.96 -2.64 1.78
N THR A 94 -2.00 -2.17 2.47
CA THR A 94 -2.21 -0.80 2.94
C THR A 94 -3.06 -0.80 4.22
N GLU A 95 -3.21 0.35 4.86
CA GLU A 95 -4.16 0.50 5.96
C GLU A 95 -5.59 0.18 5.50
N ASP A 96 -6.35 -0.48 6.37
CA ASP A 96 -7.78 -0.63 6.17
C ASP A 96 -8.53 0.71 6.31
N GLY A 97 -9.81 0.72 5.92
CA GLY A 97 -10.65 1.91 5.94
C GLY A 97 -10.84 2.50 7.34
N ASP A 98 -10.84 1.67 8.39
CA ASP A 98 -11.03 2.12 9.77
C ASP A 98 -9.78 2.83 10.30
N ALA A 99 -8.61 2.23 10.11
CA ALA A 99 -7.33 2.84 10.46
C ALA A 99 -7.12 4.15 9.68
N LEU A 100 -7.45 4.15 8.38
CA LEU A 100 -7.40 5.34 7.55
C LEU A 100 -8.32 6.45 8.06
N SER A 101 -9.57 6.10 8.39
CA SER A 101 -10.57 7.03 8.94
C SER A 101 -10.10 7.66 10.24
N GLN A 102 -9.60 6.84 11.17
CA GLN A 102 -9.08 7.29 12.47
C GLN A 102 -7.89 8.24 12.31
N ARG A 103 -6.97 7.93 11.39
CA ARG A 103 -5.78 8.74 11.13
C ARG A 103 -6.11 10.09 10.51
N LEU A 104 -6.96 10.10 9.49
CA LEU A 104 -7.23 11.32 8.72
C LEU A 104 -8.30 12.20 9.35
N LYS A 105 -9.23 11.63 10.13
CA LYS A 105 -10.40 12.32 10.68
C LYS A 105 -11.22 13.05 9.60
N ILE A 106 -11.20 12.52 8.37
CA ILE A 106 -11.91 13.08 7.21
C ILE A 106 -13.06 12.19 6.72
N LEU A 107 -13.05 10.92 7.12
CA LEU A 107 -14.14 9.99 6.82
C LEU A 107 -15.16 10.17 7.93
N ASP A 108 -16.18 10.99 7.67
CA ASP A 108 -17.37 11.02 8.50
C ASP A 108 -18.01 9.63 8.47
N SER A 109 -18.53 9.19 9.62
CA SER A 109 -19.23 7.92 9.79
C SER A 109 -20.46 7.74 8.89
N GLU A 110 -20.82 8.76 8.08
CA GLU A 110 -21.91 8.75 7.11
C GLU A 110 -21.47 8.57 5.65
N SER A 111 -20.16 8.38 5.37
CA SER A 111 -19.71 7.93 4.04
C SER A 111 -20.02 6.45 3.88
N ASP A 112 -21.07 6.11 3.12
CA ASP A 112 -21.50 4.73 2.88
C ASP A 112 -20.48 3.89 2.07
N GLU A 113 -19.47 4.52 1.44
CA GLU A 113 -18.49 3.82 0.59
C GLU A 113 -17.15 3.59 1.30
N TYR A 114 -16.76 2.32 1.41
CA TYR A 114 -15.48 1.90 1.95
C TYR A 114 -14.33 2.37 1.03
N PRO A 115 -13.25 2.97 1.56
CA PRO A 115 -12.27 3.70 0.75
C PRO A 115 -11.33 2.82 -0.05
N ILE A 116 -11.22 1.52 0.24
CA ILE A 116 -10.34 0.59 -0.48
C ILE A 116 -11.16 -0.36 -1.34
N SER A 117 -10.80 -0.47 -2.61
CA SER A 117 -11.36 -1.45 -3.53
C SER A 117 -10.33 -2.48 -3.95
N TYR A 118 -10.81 -3.71 -4.14
CA TYR A 118 -10.02 -4.88 -4.45
C TYR A 118 -10.22 -5.32 -5.90
N SER A 119 -9.13 -5.77 -6.52
CA SER A 119 -9.19 -6.55 -7.75
C SER A 119 -8.18 -7.69 -7.69
N GLY A 120 -8.29 -8.65 -8.61
CA GLY A 120 -7.25 -9.67 -8.76
C GLY A 120 -5.87 -9.11 -9.16
N SER A 121 -5.82 -7.87 -9.64
CA SER A 121 -4.55 -7.22 -9.97
C SER A 121 -4.05 -6.29 -8.87
N GLY A 122 -4.81 -5.94 -7.83
CA GLY A 122 -4.30 -5.01 -6.83
C GLY A 122 -5.33 -4.37 -5.91
N LEU A 123 -4.94 -3.19 -5.42
CA LEU A 123 -5.70 -2.35 -4.50
C LEU A 123 -5.83 -0.94 -5.07
N GLU A 124 -6.98 -0.32 -4.83
CA GLU A 124 -7.21 1.08 -5.15
C GLU A 124 -7.88 1.80 -3.99
N LEU A 125 -7.20 2.84 -3.49
CA LEU A 125 -7.71 3.79 -2.51
C LEU A 125 -8.45 4.93 -3.23
N ARG A 126 -9.68 5.21 -2.78
CA ARG A 126 -10.50 6.33 -3.22
C ARG A 126 -10.93 7.18 -2.05
N LEU A 127 -10.70 8.49 -2.18
CA LEU A 127 -11.19 9.49 -1.23
C LEU A 127 -11.79 10.66 -1.99
N ALA A 128 -12.81 11.29 -1.41
CA ALA A 128 -13.40 12.51 -1.90
C ALA A 128 -13.41 13.57 -0.77
N GLY A 129 -13.76 14.81 -1.10
CA GLY A 129 -13.92 15.84 -0.08
C GLY A 129 -12.59 16.38 0.49
N LEU A 130 -11.46 16.20 -0.21
CA LEU A 130 -10.18 16.67 0.32
C LEU A 130 -10.10 18.21 0.32
N GLU A 131 -9.58 18.76 1.41
CA GLU A 131 -9.42 20.21 1.62
C GLU A 131 -8.20 20.75 0.85
N ARG A 132 -8.34 21.92 0.24
CA ARG A 132 -7.26 22.60 -0.48
C ARG A 132 -6.07 22.89 0.43
N GLY A 133 -4.86 22.63 -0.04
CA GLY A 133 -3.60 22.95 0.65
C GLY A 133 -3.29 22.05 1.85
N LYS A 134 -4.17 21.11 2.20
CA LYS A 134 -3.94 20.15 3.28
C LYS A 134 -3.04 19.03 2.77
N ALA A 135 -1.78 19.03 3.22
CA ALA A 135 -0.85 17.97 2.89
C ALA A 135 -1.27 16.65 3.55
N LEU A 136 -1.36 15.58 2.77
CA LEU A 136 -1.74 14.24 3.20
C LEU A 136 -0.74 13.22 2.67
N SER A 137 -0.68 12.06 3.32
CA SER A 137 0.11 10.93 2.85
C SER A 137 -0.62 9.60 3.01
N PHE A 138 -0.29 8.70 2.09
CA PHE A 138 -0.85 7.36 1.95
C PHE A 138 0.26 6.41 1.56
N HIS A 139 0.05 5.11 1.74
CA HIS A 139 1.10 4.16 1.44
C HIS A 139 0.57 2.84 0.88
N PHE A 140 1.45 2.14 0.18
CA PHE A 140 1.32 0.72 -0.15
C PHE A 140 2.64 0.05 0.19
N ILE A 141 2.60 -1.21 0.61
CA ILE A 141 3.80 -2.01 0.85
C ILE A 141 3.75 -3.27 0.01
N VAL A 142 4.87 -3.55 -0.63
CA VAL A 142 5.08 -4.73 -1.46
C VAL A 142 6.10 -5.60 -0.75
N ALA A 143 5.75 -6.86 -0.51
CA ALA A 143 6.65 -7.83 0.10
C ALA A 143 6.63 -9.13 -0.68
N TYR A 144 7.80 -9.69 -0.97
CA TYR A 144 7.87 -11.01 -1.60
C TYR A 144 8.98 -11.87 -1.00
N LYS A 145 8.80 -13.18 -1.17
CA LYS A 145 9.80 -14.18 -0.79
C LYS A 145 9.69 -15.46 -1.59
N ARG A 146 10.77 -16.23 -1.62
CA ARG A 146 10.76 -17.59 -2.14
C ARG A 146 9.97 -18.54 -1.25
N LEU A 147 9.29 -19.49 -1.88
CA LEU A 147 8.64 -20.63 -1.25
C LEU A 147 9.58 -21.86 -1.23
N PRO A 148 9.44 -22.78 -0.26
CA PRO A 148 8.47 -22.74 0.84
C PRO A 148 8.82 -21.69 1.89
N ASP A 149 7.79 -21.09 2.48
CA ASP A 149 7.97 -20.20 3.62
C ASP A 149 8.32 -21.00 4.88
N SER A 150 9.42 -20.66 5.56
CA SER A 150 9.79 -21.27 6.84
C SER A 150 8.85 -20.90 7.99
N ARG A 151 8.11 -19.80 7.85
CA ARG A 151 7.06 -19.34 8.77
C ARG A 151 5.93 -18.77 7.93
N GLU A 152 4.89 -19.57 7.71
CA GLU A 152 3.72 -19.24 6.89
C GLU A 152 3.27 -17.78 7.04
N CYS A 153 2.85 -17.18 5.93
CA CYS A 153 2.34 -15.81 5.84
C CYS A 153 3.39 -14.71 6.10
N SER A 154 4.70 -14.94 5.93
CA SER A 154 5.70 -13.90 6.20
C SER A 154 5.52 -12.63 5.36
N THR A 155 5.05 -12.75 4.11
CA THR A 155 4.78 -11.58 3.23
C THR A 155 3.60 -10.76 3.71
N TRP A 156 2.58 -11.41 4.28
CA TRP A 156 1.42 -10.76 4.87
C TRP A 156 1.82 -9.91 6.08
N PHE A 157 2.60 -10.49 7.02
CA PHE A 157 3.11 -9.75 8.18
C PHE A 157 4.04 -8.60 7.80
N ALA A 158 4.69 -8.66 6.64
CA ALA A 158 5.60 -7.61 6.19
C ALA A 158 4.88 -6.42 5.56
N VAL A 159 3.64 -6.58 5.11
CA VAL A 159 2.82 -5.49 4.57
C VAL A 159 1.88 -4.87 5.61
N ASP A 160 1.71 -5.52 6.76
CA ASP A 160 1.05 -4.96 7.95
C ASP A 160 1.98 -3.96 8.66
N VAL A 161 2.04 -2.72 8.14
CA VAL A 161 2.86 -1.65 8.72
C VAL A 161 2.02 -0.39 8.91
N PRO A 162 1.94 0.16 10.14
CA PRO A 162 1.30 1.44 10.39
C PRO A 162 1.89 2.57 9.52
N HIS A 163 1.04 3.47 9.03
CA HIS A 163 1.49 4.57 8.16
C HIS A 163 2.58 5.45 8.77
N GLU A 164 2.52 5.71 10.08
CA GLU A 164 3.54 6.50 10.76
C GLU A 164 4.94 5.88 10.65
N LEU A 165 5.04 4.54 10.65
CA LEU A 165 6.32 3.85 10.47
C LEU A 165 6.77 3.91 9.01
N ALA A 166 5.85 3.67 8.06
CA ALA A 166 6.14 3.80 6.63
C ALA A 166 6.62 5.22 6.28
N ASN A 167 5.96 6.26 6.80
CA ASN A 167 6.29 7.65 6.56
C ASN A 167 7.60 8.06 7.26
N LYS A 168 7.83 7.61 8.51
CA LYS A 168 9.09 7.87 9.23
C LYS A 168 10.30 7.31 8.48
N ALA A 169 10.17 6.13 7.88
CA ALA A 169 11.24 5.54 7.07
C ALA A 169 11.64 6.47 5.89
N MET A 170 10.67 7.18 5.28
CA MET A 170 10.93 8.13 4.20
C MET A 170 11.70 9.39 4.61
N HIS A 171 11.64 9.77 5.89
CA HIS A 171 12.34 10.93 6.42
C HIS A 171 13.72 10.59 6.98
N ALA A 172 13.94 9.36 7.45
CA ALA A 172 15.23 8.91 7.96
C ALA A 172 16.32 8.87 6.86
N THR A 173 15.93 8.66 5.60
CA THR A 173 16.86 8.61 4.45
C THR A 173 17.20 10.00 3.87
N SER A 174 16.71 11.09 4.48
CA SER A 174 16.95 12.48 4.04
C SER A 174 17.92 13.27 4.94
N ALA A 175 18.63 12.58 5.83
CA ALA A 175 19.68 13.14 6.71
C ALA A 175 21.04 12.52 6.37
#